data_AF-A0A2E1L6U1-F1
#
_entry.id   AF-A0A2E1L6U1-F1
#
_cell.length_a   1.000
_cell.length_b   1.000
_cell.length_c   1.000
_cell.angle_alpha   90.00
_cell.angle_beta   90.00
_cell.angle_gamma   90.00
#
_symmetry.space_group_name_H-M   'P 1'
#
loop_
_entity.id
_entity.type
_entity.pdbx_description
1 polymer ?
#
loop_
_entity_poly.entity_id
_entity_poly.type
_entity_poly.pdbx_seq_one_letter_code
_entity_poly.pdbx_strand_id
1 'polypeptide(L)'
;MGMVAMTYKLNPNSEVEDINAESIAEAVKSLASDSYDIQAVDVKPLAFGLKFVQVHVVMSDKEGGLSDAFEEKMSLIHGVGEIEVLSMGLL
;
A
#
# COMPACT_ATOMS: atom_id res chain seq x y z
N MET A 1 21.12 7.21 9.78
CA MET A 1 19.93 6.35 9.74
C MET A 1 19.02 7.00 8.72
N GLY A 2 18.76 6.34 7.58
CA GLY A 2 17.90 6.93 6.54
C GLY A 2 16.44 6.59 6.83
N MET A 3 15.56 7.57 6.66
CA MET A 3 14.13 7.31 6.51
C MET A 3 13.85 7.17 5.02
N VAL A 4 12.96 6.26 4.65
CA VAL A 4 12.55 6.04 3.27
C VAL A 4 11.06 6.35 3.17
N ALA A 5 10.69 7.18 2.21
CA ALA A 5 9.32 7.39 1.80
C ALA A 5 9.04 6.52 0.58
N MET A 6 7.95 5.75 0.64
CA MET A 6 7.49 4.91 -0.46
C MET A 6 6.04 5.21 -0.78
N THR A 7 5.72 5.18 -2.08
CA THR A 7 4.36 5.27 -2.58
C THR A 7 4.00 3.99 -3.31
N TYR A 8 2.98 3.30 -2.82
CA TYR A 8 2.44 2.08 -3.41
C TYR A 8 1.11 2.33 -4.11
N LYS A 9 0.83 1.55 -5.14
CA LYS A 9 -0.46 1.42 -5.79
C LYS A 9 -0.93 -0.02 -5.64
N LEU A 10 -2.10 -0.21 -5.03
CA LEU A 10 -2.74 -1.51 -4.88
C LEU A 10 -3.96 -1.56 -5.79
N ASN A 11 -3.94 -2.49 -6.72
CA ASN A 11 -5.06 -2.78 -7.60
C ASN A 11 -5.94 -3.87 -6.96
N PRO A 12 -7.27 -3.66 -6.86
CA PRO A 12 -8.18 -4.72 -6.45
C PRO A 12 -8.09 -5.93 -7.38
N ASN A 13 -8.15 -7.13 -6.81
CA ASN A 13 -8.21 -8.36 -7.58
C ASN A 13 -9.55 -8.43 -8.32
N SER A 14 -9.50 -8.47 -9.64
CA SER A 14 -10.69 -8.47 -10.50
C SER A 14 -11.46 -9.80 -10.50
N GLU A 15 -10.85 -10.87 -9.99
CA GLU A 15 -11.45 -12.20 -9.88
C GLU A 15 -12.21 -12.40 -8.57
N VAL A 16 -12.08 -11.47 -7.61
CA VAL A 16 -12.74 -11.55 -6.31
C VAL A 16 -13.97 -10.66 -6.30
N GLU A 17 -15.14 -11.27 -6.15
CA GLU A 17 -16.42 -10.56 -6.04
C GLU A 17 -16.52 -9.80 -4.71
N ASP A 18 -17.35 -8.75 -4.67
CA ASP A 18 -17.60 -7.89 -3.49
C ASP A 18 -16.37 -7.15 -2.92
N ILE A 19 -15.25 -7.11 -3.66
CA ILE A 19 -14.10 -6.29 -3.30
C ILE A 19 -14.24 -4.88 -3.86
N ASN A 20 -14.07 -3.90 -2.98
CA ASN A 20 -13.94 -2.51 -3.37
C ASN A 20 -12.65 -1.92 -2.79
N ALA A 21 -12.14 -0.87 -3.45
CA ALA A 21 -10.91 -0.19 -3.05
C ALA A 21 -11.02 0.48 -1.67
N GLU A 22 -12.23 0.77 -1.19
CA GLU A 22 -12.46 1.39 0.11
C GLU A 22 -12.14 0.41 1.25
N SER A 23 -12.59 -0.84 1.15
CA SER A 23 -12.27 -1.91 2.11
C SER A 23 -10.76 -2.20 2.16
N ILE A 24 -10.10 -2.22 0.99
CA ILE A 24 -8.63 -2.38 0.92
C ILE A 24 -7.94 -1.21 1.61
N ALA A 25 -8.42 0.02 1.37
CA ALA A 25 -7.85 1.21 2.00
C ALA A 25 -7.97 1.17 3.53
N GLU A 26 -9.12 0.73 4.07
CA GLU A 26 -9.28 0.56 5.51
C GLU A 26 -8.36 -0.53 6.08
N ALA A 27 -8.23 -1.65 5.39
CA ALA A 27 -7.32 -2.72 5.79
C ALA A 27 -5.86 -2.25 5.80
N VAL A 28 -5.41 -1.51 4.78
CA VAL A 28 -4.04 -0.98 4.75
C VAL A 28 -3.80 0.02 5.88
N LYS A 29 -4.77 0.90 6.20
CA LYS A 29 -4.63 1.83 7.34
C LYS A 29 -4.37 1.10 8.65
N SER A 30 -4.93 -0.11 8.82
CA SER A 30 -4.71 -0.93 10.02
C SER A 30 -3.29 -1.51 10.13
N LEU A 31 -2.48 -1.46 9.06
CA LEU A 31 -1.08 -1.88 9.07
C LEU A 31 -0.12 -0.83 9.67
N ALA A 32 -0.62 0.38 9.98
CA ALA A 32 0.18 1.43 10.60
C ALA A 32 0.75 0.95 11.94
N SER A 33 2.02 1.23 12.19
CA SER A 33 2.73 0.83 13.40
C SER A 33 3.97 1.69 13.61
N ASP A 34 4.69 1.51 14.72
CA ASP A 34 5.97 2.20 14.96
C ASP A 34 7.01 2.00 13.85
N SER A 35 6.90 0.91 13.07
CA SER A 35 7.79 0.62 11.94
C SER A 35 7.28 1.14 10.60
N TYR A 36 5.97 1.40 10.48
CA TYR A 36 5.31 1.80 9.24
C TYR A 36 4.45 3.04 9.49
N ASP A 37 5.03 4.21 9.23
CA ASP A 37 4.36 5.48 9.40
C ASP A 37 3.55 5.82 8.14
N ILE A 38 2.33 5.29 8.08
CA ILE A 38 1.40 5.48 6.95
C ILE A 38 0.88 6.92 6.97
N GLN A 39 1.41 7.75 6.08
CA GLN A 39 1.07 9.17 5.96
C GLN A 39 -0.30 9.39 5.32
N ALA A 40 -0.62 8.59 4.31
CA ALA A 40 -1.85 8.74 3.55
C ALA A 40 -2.26 7.42 2.88
N VAL A 41 -3.57 7.20 2.81
CA VAL A 41 -4.19 6.10 2.05
C VAL A 41 -5.38 6.68 1.29
N ASP A 42 -5.21 6.82 -0.02
CA ASP A 42 -6.17 7.47 -0.92
C ASP A 42 -6.76 6.47 -1.89
N VAL A 43 -8.08 6.50 -2.07
CA VAL A 43 -8.73 5.75 -3.16
C VAL A 43 -8.83 6.66 -4.37
N LYS A 44 -8.19 6.26 -5.48
CA LYS A 44 -8.12 7.06 -6.71
C LYS A 44 -8.77 6.35 -7.89
N PRO A 45 -9.45 7.08 -8.79
CA PRO A 45 -9.96 6.50 -10.03
C PRO A 45 -8.80 6.15 -10.97
N LEU A 46 -8.88 4.99 -11.64
CA LEU A 46 -7.94 4.58 -12.69
C LEU A 46 -8.53 4.88 -14.07
N ALA A 47 -9.55 4.12 -14.47
CA ALA A 47 -10.32 4.26 -15.71
C ALA A 47 -11.56 3.34 -15.66
N PHE A 48 -12.57 3.59 -16.50
CA PHE A 48 -13.74 2.71 -16.64
C PHE A 48 -14.48 2.39 -15.32
N GLY A 49 -14.51 3.34 -14.38
CA GLY A 49 -15.11 3.13 -13.06
C GLY A 49 -14.24 2.32 -12.08
N LEU A 50 -13.09 1.80 -12.52
CA LEU A 50 -12.11 1.15 -11.66
C LEU A 50 -11.41 2.17 -10.76
N LYS A 51 -11.10 1.73 -9.54
CA LYS A 51 -10.36 2.49 -8.55
C LYS A 51 -9.17 1.67 -8.07
N PHE A 52 -8.13 2.35 -7.61
CA PHE A 52 -6.98 1.76 -6.94
C PHE A 52 -6.75 2.45 -5.60
N VAL A 53 -6.00 1.80 -4.71
CA VAL A 53 -5.57 2.40 -3.44
C VAL A 53 -4.14 2.88 -3.59
N GLN A 54 -3.89 4.14 -3.30
CA GLN A 54 -2.56 4.71 -3.22
C GLN A 54 -2.16 4.85 -1.76
N VAL A 55 -1.00 4.31 -1.40
CA VAL A 55 -0.50 4.30 -0.02
C VAL A 55 0.81 5.04 0.03
N HIS A 56 0.92 5.99 0.94
CA HIS A 56 2.17 6.68 1.26
C HIS A 56 2.62 6.26 2.64
N VAL A 57 3.83 5.69 2.73
CA VAL A 57 4.40 5.19 3.97
C VAL A 57 5.83 5.69 4.12
N VAL A 58 6.18 6.05 5.34
CA VAL A 58 7.55 6.36 5.74
C VAL A 58 8.02 5.28 6.71
N MET A 59 9.22 4.75 6.50
CA MET A 59 9.80 3.72 7.35
C MET A 59 11.31 3.88 7.47
N SER A 60 11.89 3.40 8.57
CA SER A 60 13.35 3.42 8.76
C SER A 60 13.97 2.14 8.21
N ASP A 61 14.22 2.10 6.90
CA ASP A 61 14.81 0.93 6.25
C ASP A 61 16.34 0.91 6.42
N LYS A 62 16.78 0.59 7.62
CA LYS A 62 18.20 0.56 8.03
C LYS A 62 18.97 -0.65 7.50
N GLU A 63 18.28 -1.78 7.34
CA GLU A 63 18.88 -3.08 7.01
C GLU A 63 18.35 -3.68 5.70
N GLY A 64 17.38 -3.02 5.04
CA GLY A 64 16.66 -3.59 3.90
C GLY A 64 15.67 -4.66 4.36
N GLY A 65 14.42 -4.56 3.92
CA GLY A 65 13.40 -5.60 4.12
C GLY A 65 12.17 -5.16 4.89
N LEU A 66 12.14 -3.95 5.46
CA LEU A 66 10.87 -3.41 5.97
C LEU A 66 9.90 -3.15 4.81
N SER A 67 10.39 -2.67 3.68
CA SER A 67 9.62 -2.51 2.43
C SER A 67 9.05 -3.83 1.95
N ASP A 68 9.89 -4.87 1.87
CA ASP A 68 9.49 -6.20 1.40
C ASP A 68 8.44 -6.82 2.33
N ALA A 69 8.65 -6.73 3.65
CA ALA A 69 7.68 -7.21 4.64
C ALA A 69 6.37 -6.40 4.62
N PHE A 70 6.41 -5.13 4.25
CA PHE A 70 5.20 -4.32 4.09
C PHE A 70 4.42 -4.70 2.84
N GLU A 71 5.10 -4.94 1.72
CA GLU A 71 4.53 -5.46 0.48
C GLU A 71 3.87 -6.82 0.71
N GLU A 72 4.54 -7.72 1.43
CA GLU A 72 3.98 -9.02 1.79
C GLU A 72 2.69 -8.85 2.61
N LYS A 73 2.71 -8.01 3.66
CA LYS A 73 1.52 -7.72 4.49
C LYS A 73 0.36 -7.15 3.66
N MET A 74 0.65 -6.23 2.74
CA MET A 74 -0.37 -5.67 1.84
C MET A 74 -0.92 -6.75 0.89
N SER A 75 -0.08 -7.67 0.39
CA SER A 75 -0.52 -8.75 -0.50
C SER A 75 -1.44 -9.76 0.17
N LEU A 76 -1.34 -9.90 1.50
CA LEU A 76 -2.20 -10.78 2.30
C LEU A 76 -3.58 -10.16 2.60
N ILE A 77 -3.78 -8.87 2.30
CA ILE A 77 -5.09 -8.23 2.43
C ILE A 77 -6.04 -8.84 1.40
N HIS A 78 -7.17 -9.36 1.87
CA HIS A 78 -8.19 -9.93 1.00
C HIS A 78 -8.65 -8.93 -0.06
N GLY A 79 -8.60 -9.34 -1.33
CA GLY A 79 -8.97 -8.51 -2.47
C GLY A 79 -7.84 -7.64 -3.02
N VAL A 80 -6.64 -7.63 -2.43
CA VAL A 80 -5.46 -7.07 -3.11
C VAL A 80 -5.04 -8.04 -4.22
N GLY A 81 -4.85 -7.50 -5.43
CA GLY A 81 -4.37 -8.26 -6.58
C GLY A 81 -2.90 -7.94 -6.88
N GLU A 82 -2.69 -6.79 -7.52
CA GLU A 82 -1.36 -6.33 -7.91
C GLU A 82 -0.90 -5.15 -7.05
N ILE A 83 0.36 -5.18 -6.64
CA ILE A 83 1.02 -4.10 -5.92
C ILE A 83 2.13 -3.54 -6.81
N GLU A 84 2.10 -2.22 -7.03
CA GLU A 84 3.08 -1.50 -7.84
C GLU A 84 3.76 -0.43 -6.97
N VAL A 85 5.08 -0.29 -7.09
CA VAL A 85 5.83 0.81 -6.46
C VAL A 85 5.82 2.02 -7.40
N LEU A 86 5.18 3.11 -6.99
CA LEU A 86 5.11 4.35 -7.77
C LEU A 86 6.32 5.26 -7.52
N SER A 87 6.83 5.27 -6.28
CA SER A 87 7.97 6.11 -5.90
C SER A 87 8.68 5.55 -4.67
N MET A 88 10.00 5.77 -4.63
CA MET A 88 10.86 5.49 -3.49
C MET A 88 11.86 6.64 -3.37
N GLY A 89 12.00 7.19 -2.16
CA GLY A 89 12.91 8.29 -1.88
C GLY A 89 13.49 8.24 -0.48
N LEU A 90 14.76 8.61 -0.33
CA LEU A 90 15.38 8.85 0.97
C LEU A 90 14.96 10.23 1.49
N LEU A 91 14.62 10.30 2.78
CA LEU A 91 14.32 11.53 3.50
C LEU A 91 15.53 12.04 4.28
#